data_AF-A0A495YDG8-F1
#
_entry.id   AF-A0A495YDG8-F1
#
_cell.length_a   1.000
_cell.length_b   1.000
_cell.length_c   1.000
_cell.angle_alpha   90.00
_cell.angle_beta   90.00
_cell.angle_gamma   90.00
#
_symmetry.space_group_name_H-M   'P 1'
#
loop_
_entity.id
_entity.type
_entity.pdbx_description
1 polymer ?
#
loop_
_entity_poly.entity_id
_entity_poly.type
_entity_poly.pdbx_seq_one_letter_code
_entity_poly.pdbx_strand_id
1 'polypeptide(L)'
;MLPNRLDARIANVISNTIADERATADTASPAWRARCEVAQVAMYSDPERRIFLSHIAERRGEAVASTLEQSASAMRTQAIYFLARKPS
;
A
#
# COMPACT_ATOMS: atom_id res chain seq x y z
N MET A 1 15.64 13.83 -4.67
CA MET A 1 14.76 13.82 -3.47
C MET A 1 15.29 12.77 -2.52
N LEU A 2 15.42 13.06 -1.21
CA LEU A 2 15.79 12.03 -0.25
C LEU A 2 14.74 10.90 -0.31
N PRO A 3 15.12 9.61 -0.38
CA PRO A 3 14.19 8.48 -0.50
C PRO A 3 13.05 8.53 0.52
N ASN A 4 13.36 8.89 1.77
CA ASN A 4 12.39 9.05 2.86
C ASN A 4 11.28 10.07 2.55
N ARG A 5 11.54 11.10 1.73
CA ARG A 5 10.52 12.08 1.34
C ARG A 5 9.56 11.54 0.27
N LEU A 6 10.02 10.64 -0.60
CA LEU A 6 9.15 10.03 -1.61
C LEU A 6 8.22 9.02 -0.97
N ASP A 7 8.74 8.14 -0.12
CA ASP A 7 7.92 7.15 0.60
C ASP A 7 6.84 7.81 1.46
N ALA A 8 7.18 8.87 2.20
CA ALA A 8 6.19 9.62 2.97
C ALA A 8 5.09 10.25 2.10
N ARG A 9 5.44 10.75 0.91
CA ARG A 9 4.47 11.31 -0.04
C ARG A 9 3.58 10.22 -0.64
N ILE A 10 4.13 9.07 -1.01
CA ILE A 10 3.37 7.91 -1.48
C ILE A 10 2.40 7.45 -0.39
N ALA A 11 2.88 7.32 0.85
CA ALA A 11 2.07 6.90 1.98
C ALA A 11 0.89 7.88 2.23
N ASN A 12 1.15 9.18 2.18
CA ASN A 12 0.10 10.20 2.31
C ASN A 12 -0.95 10.11 1.19
N VAL A 13 -0.54 9.90 -0.06
CA VAL A 13 -1.49 9.74 -1.17
C VAL A 13 -2.37 8.52 -0.95
N ILE A 14 -1.77 7.37 -0.62
CA ILE A 14 -2.51 6.13 -0.37
C ILE A 14 -3.46 6.28 0.82
N SER A 15 -3.01 6.93 1.90
CA SER A 15 -3.84 7.18 3.09
C SER A 15 -5.07 8.03 2.75
N ASN A 16 -4.89 9.12 1.99
CA ASN A 16 -6.00 9.94 1.54
C ASN A 16 -6.96 9.17 0.63
N THR A 17 -6.44 8.38 -0.31
CA THR A 17 -7.26 7.52 -1.18
C THR A 17 -8.10 6.54 -0.37
N ILE A 18 -7.52 5.87 0.64
CA ILE A 18 -8.27 4.97 1.52
C ILE A 18 -9.31 5.72 2.35
N ALA A 19 -8.98 6.91 2.84
CA ALA A 19 -9.93 7.73 3.60
C ALA A 19 -11.15 8.12 2.76
N ASP A 20 -10.92 8.50 1.49
CA ASP A 20 -11.98 8.83 0.54
C ASP A 20 -12.83 7.60 0.20
N GLU A 21 -12.20 6.45 -0.09
CA GLU A 21 -12.91 5.19 -0.35
C GLU A 21 -13.76 4.74 0.86
N ARG A 22 -13.26 4.95 2.07
CA ARG A 22 -13.94 4.56 3.31
C ARG A 22 -15.31 5.22 3.47
N ALA A 23 -15.51 6.41 2.92
CA ALA A 23 -16.77 7.15 3.05
C ALA A 23 -17.94 6.44 2.38
N THR A 24 -17.69 5.57 1.39
CA THR A 24 -18.71 4.87 0.61
C THR A 24 -18.57 3.35 0.62
N ALA A 25 -17.47 2.82 1.16
CA ALA A 25 -17.22 1.38 1.23
C ALA A 25 -17.99 0.69 2.37
N ASP A 26 -18.38 -0.57 2.15
CA ASP A 26 -18.76 -1.47 3.24
C ASP A 26 -17.51 -1.87 4.04
N THR A 27 -17.28 -1.15 5.14
CA THR A 27 -16.10 -1.32 5.99
C THR A 27 -16.08 -2.63 6.79
N ALA A 28 -17.20 -3.37 6.84
CA ALA A 28 -17.27 -4.67 7.50
C ALA A 28 -16.93 -5.83 6.54
N SER A 29 -16.85 -5.57 5.24
CA SER A 29 -16.61 -6.61 4.23
C SER A 29 -15.19 -7.18 4.28
N PRO A 30 -15.02 -8.48 3.95
CA PRO A 30 -13.68 -9.06 3.74
C PRO A 30 -12.89 -8.34 2.64
N ALA A 31 -13.57 -7.85 1.60
CA ALA A 31 -12.96 -7.09 0.52
C ALA A 31 -12.33 -5.78 1.02
N TRP A 32 -13.02 -5.05 1.90
CA TRP A 32 -12.47 -3.84 2.51
C TRP A 32 -11.26 -4.12 3.41
N ARG A 33 -11.30 -5.21 4.19
CA ARG A 33 -10.14 -5.62 5.00
C ARG A 33 -8.93 -5.94 4.12
N ALA A 34 -9.12 -6.70 3.04
CA ALA A 34 -8.06 -7.00 2.08
C ALA A 34 -7.51 -5.72 1.41
N ARG A 35 -8.39 -4.80 1.01
CA ARG A 35 -8.01 -3.49 0.45
C ARG A 35 -7.15 -2.67 1.41
N CYS A 36 -7.49 -2.66 2.69
CA CYS A 36 -6.73 -1.98 3.74
C CYS A 36 -5.38 -2.66 4.02
N GLU A 37 -5.33 -3.99 4.01
CA GLU A 37 -4.08 -4.75 4.16
C GLU A 37 -3.08 -4.41 3.04
N VAL A 38 -3.54 -4.40 1.78
CA VAL A 38 -2.69 -4.00 0.65
C VAL A 38 -2.21 -2.55 0.81
N ALA A 39 -3.10 -1.65 1.25
CA ALA A 39 -2.73 -0.24 1.47
C ALA A 39 -1.67 -0.08 2.55
N GLN A 40 -1.80 -0.78 3.68
CA GLN A 40 -0.81 -0.77 4.74
C GLN A 40 0.57 -1.22 4.23
N VAL A 41 0.62 -2.32 3.46
CA VAL A 41 1.87 -2.82 2.87
C VAL A 41 2.45 -1.81 1.88
N ALA A 42 1.62 -1.19 1.06
CA ALA A 42 2.03 -0.20 0.06
C ALA A 42 2.60 1.10 0.68
N MET A 43 2.16 1.45 1.89
CA MET A 43 2.62 2.63 2.62
C MET A 43 4.00 2.46 3.29
N TYR A 44 4.45 1.22 3.52
CA TYR A 44 5.79 0.98 4.06
C TYR A 44 6.90 1.43 3.11
N SER A 45 8.02 1.85 3.69
CA SER A 45 9.28 1.97 2.95
C SER A 45 9.73 0.59 2.42
N ASP A 46 10.62 0.58 1.44
CA ASP A 46 11.14 -0.66 0.86
C ASP A 46 11.73 -1.64 1.91
N PRO A 47 12.59 -1.24 2.86
CA PRO A 47 13.10 -2.16 3.87
C PRO A 47 12.01 -2.68 4.82
N GLU A 48 11.11 -1.83 5.28
CA GLU A 48 9.98 -2.24 6.16
C GLU A 48 9.05 -3.22 5.44
N ARG A 49 8.74 -2.95 4.17
CA ARG A 49 7.88 -3.80 3.35
C ARG A 49 8.48 -5.18 3.16
N ARG A 50 9.78 -5.27 2.88
CA ARG A 50 10.47 -6.56 2.74
C ARG A 50 10.40 -7.39 4.01
N ILE A 51 10.64 -6.76 5.16
CA ILE A 51 10.54 -7.43 6.47
C ILE A 51 9.09 -7.87 6.72
N PHE A 52 8.11 -7.03 6.46
CA PHE A 52 6.71 -7.40 6.67
C PHE A 52 6.30 -8.59 5.78
N LEU A 53 6.65 -8.58 4.50
CA LEU A 53 6.32 -9.65 3.57
C LEU A 53 6.99 -10.97 3.92
N SER A 54 8.23 -10.97 4.46
CA SER A 54 8.86 -12.21 4.92
C SER A 54 8.09 -12.84 6.08
N HIS A 55 7.61 -12.04 7.04
CA HIS A 55 6.76 -12.56 8.11
C HIS A 55 5.42 -13.11 7.61
N ILE A 56 4.85 -12.50 6.57
CA ILE A 56 3.63 -13.03 5.92
C ILE A 56 3.94 -14.35 5.24
N ALA A 57 5.05 -14.46 4.51
CA ALA A 57 5.45 -15.71 3.87
C ALA A 57 5.59 -16.85 4.88
N GLU A 58 6.24 -16.59 6.02
CA GLU A 58 6.41 -17.55 7.10
C GLU A 58 5.08 -17.99 7.74
N ARG A 59 4.13 -17.05 7.93
CA ARG A 59 2.89 -17.32 8.69
C ARG A 59 1.69 -17.72 7.84
N ARG A 60 1.62 -17.25 6.61
CA ARG A 60 0.47 -17.40 5.68
C ARG A 60 0.85 -18.03 4.34
N GLY A 61 2.14 -18.29 4.12
CA GLY A 61 2.66 -18.92 2.92
C GLY A 61 3.10 -17.92 1.84
N GLU A 62 4.06 -18.37 1.04
CA GLU A 62 4.73 -17.57 0.00
C GLU A 62 3.76 -17.00 -1.04
N ALA A 63 2.74 -17.78 -1.43
CA ALA A 63 1.74 -17.35 -2.41
C ALA A 63 0.98 -16.10 -1.94
N VAL A 64 0.61 -16.06 -0.64
CA VAL A 64 -0.10 -14.91 -0.06
C VAL A 64 0.81 -13.68 0.01
N ALA A 65 2.07 -13.86 0.42
CA ALA A 65 3.05 -12.78 0.43
C ALA A 65 3.27 -12.20 -0.97
N SER A 66 3.43 -13.06 -1.98
CA SER A 66 3.60 -12.65 -3.38
C SER A 66 2.40 -11.89 -3.93
N THR A 67 1.17 -12.34 -3.66
CA THR A 67 -0.05 -11.62 -4.08
C THR A 67 -0.17 -10.25 -3.42
N LEU A 68 0.17 -10.15 -2.13
CA LEU A 68 0.20 -8.87 -1.40
C LEU A 68 1.25 -7.93 -1.96
N GLU A 69 2.45 -8.43 -2.25
CA GLU A 69 3.54 -7.65 -2.84
C GLU A 69 3.16 -7.06 -4.20
N GLN A 70 2.58 -7.88 -5.08
CA GLN A 70 2.13 -7.44 -6.41
C GLN A 70 1.06 -6.36 -6.30
N SER A 71 0.07 -6.59 -5.43
CA SER A 71 -1.03 -5.64 -5.21
C SER A 71 -0.54 -4.32 -4.61
N ALA A 72 0.39 -4.40 -3.65
CA ALA A 72 0.99 -3.22 -3.03
C ALA A 72 1.84 -2.43 -4.03
N SER A 73 2.61 -3.11 -4.88
CA SER A 73 3.41 -2.48 -5.94
C SER A 73 2.55 -1.76 -6.96
N ALA A 74 1.42 -2.36 -7.36
CA ALA A 74 0.47 -1.71 -8.27
C ALA A 74 -0.10 -0.41 -7.65
N MET A 75 -0.46 -0.44 -6.37
CA MET A 75 -0.98 0.73 -5.67
C MET A 75 0.06 1.84 -5.49
N ARG A 76 1.31 1.49 -5.14
CA ARG A 76 2.42 2.45 -5.10
C ARG A 76 2.63 3.10 -6.46
N THR A 77 2.58 2.30 -7.53
CA THR A 77 2.71 2.80 -8.91
C THR A 77 1.63 3.83 -9.23
N GLN A 78 0.37 3.56 -8.86
CA GLN A 78 -0.72 4.54 -9.03
C GLN A 78 -0.48 5.83 -8.23
N ALA A 79 -0.03 5.72 -6.97
CA ALA A 79 0.29 6.88 -6.14
C ALA A 79 1.45 7.71 -6.73
N ILE A 80 2.49 7.07 -7.27
CA ILE A 80 3.60 7.74 -7.96
C ILE A 80 3.09 8.50 -9.18
N TYR A 81 2.24 7.89 -10.00
CA TYR A 81 1.63 8.58 -11.15
C TYR A 81 0.79 9.78 -10.72
N PHE A 82 0.04 9.67 -9.63
CA PHE A 82 -0.72 10.78 -9.07
C PHE A 82 0.20 11.93 -8.63
N LEU A 83 1.29 11.62 -7.93
CA LEU A 83 2.28 12.62 -7.49
C LEU A 83 2.99 13.30 -8.66
N ALA A 84 3.25 12.58 -9.74
CA ALA A 84 3.88 13.12 -10.95
C ALA A 84 2.96 14.09 -11.72
N ARG A 85 1.63 13.91 -11.62
CA ARG A 85 0.63 14.76 -12.30
C ARG A 85 0.33 16.07 -11.59
N LYS A 86 0.70 16.23 -10.31
CA LYS A 86 0.55 17.49 -9.57
C LYS A 86 1.86 18.28 -9.67
N PRO A 87 1.96 19.33 -10.52
CA PRO A 87 3.12 20.21 -10.48
C PRO A 87 3.20 20.87 -9.09
N SER A 88 4.41 20.88 -8.54
CA SER A 88 4.76 21.39 -7.20
C SER A 88 4.46 22.87 -7.03
#